data_AF-A0A2R4WXV6-F1
#
_entry.id   AF-A0A2R4WXV6-F1
#
_cell.length_a   1.000
_cell.length_b   1.000
_cell.length_c   1.000
_cell.angle_alpha   90.00
_cell.angle_beta   90.00
_cell.angle_gamma   90.00
#
_symmetry.space_group_name_H-M   'P 1'
#
loop_
_entity.id
_entity.type
_entity.pdbx_description
1 polymer ?
#
loop_
_entity_poly.entity_id
_entity_poly.type
_entity_poly.pdbx_seq_one_letter_code
_entity_poly.pdbx_strand_id
1 'polypeptide(L)'
;MLRIEGRYADVALTGTLYEPGDDPPEYRGAPTPETDFVWVCDAITPVGTGGVVQEIDGREVRVIFEQPAPRGFDDRGRAIDAAHDHLVEQFARLGVDPDAATVSVLD
;
A
#
# COMPACT_ATOMS: atom_id res chain seq x y z
N MET A 1 12.29 10.75 -1.28
CA MET A 1 11.10 9.92 -0.98
C MET A 1 9.88 10.45 -1.69
N LEU A 2 8.99 9.55 -2.11
CA LEU A 2 7.68 9.86 -2.73
C LEU A 2 6.55 9.27 -1.90
N ARG A 3 5.41 9.95 -1.86
CA ARG A 3 4.16 9.41 -1.32
C ARG A 3 3.31 8.89 -2.46
N ILE A 4 2.92 7.61 -2.44
CA ILE A 4 2.09 7.01 -3.48
C ILE A 4 0.75 6.62 -2.88
N GLU A 5 -0.31 7.22 -3.39
CA GLU A 5 -1.66 7.12 -2.84
C GLU A 5 -2.59 6.43 -3.83
N GLY A 6 -3.28 5.40 -3.37
CA GLY A 6 -4.41 4.81 -4.06
C GLY A 6 -5.71 5.35 -3.46
N ARG A 7 -6.66 5.70 -4.31
CA ARG A 7 -7.99 6.19 -3.91
C ARG A 7 -9.09 5.44 -4.63
N TYR A 8 -10.16 5.20 -3.88
CA TYR A 8 -11.45 4.78 -4.40
C TYR A 8 -12.55 5.41 -3.56
N ALA A 9 -13.47 6.14 -4.21
CA ALA A 9 -14.46 6.97 -3.53
C ALA A 9 -13.82 7.84 -2.43
N ASP A 10 -14.32 7.76 -1.20
CA ASP A 10 -13.80 8.50 -0.04
C ASP A 10 -12.69 7.75 0.73
N VAL A 11 -12.29 6.57 0.25
CA VAL A 11 -11.25 5.74 0.87
C VAL A 11 -9.91 5.96 0.19
N ALA A 12 -8.87 6.14 1.00
CA ALA A 12 -7.49 6.25 0.53
C ALA A 12 -6.59 5.28 1.29
N LEU A 13 -5.66 4.65 0.58
CA LEU A 13 -4.52 3.94 1.14
C LEU A 13 -3.26 4.58 0.62
N THR A 14 -2.26 4.73 1.49
CA THR A 14 -1.03 5.40 1.11
C THR A 14 0.18 4.66 1.64
N GLY A 15 1.21 4.57 0.82
CA GLY A 15 2.56 4.19 1.25
C GLY A 15 3.60 5.22 0.82
N THR A 16 4.84 4.92 1.20
CA THR A 16 6.01 5.75 0.90
C THR A 16 7.02 4.91 0.13
N LEU A 17 7.51 5.48 -0.98
CA LEU A 17 8.67 4.98 -1.70
C LEU A 17 9.89 5.78 -1.24
N TYR A 18 10.78 5.13 -0.52
CA TYR A 18 12.07 5.68 -0.12
C TYR A 18 13.05 5.53 -1.29
N GLU A 19 13.80 6.60 -1.56
CA GLU A 19 14.76 6.73 -2.67
C GLU A 19 16.20 6.65 -2.12
N PRO A 20 17.23 6.54 -3.00
CA PRO A 20 18.61 6.47 -2.55
C PRO A 20 18.99 7.65 -1.64
N GLY A 21 19.45 7.32 -0.43
CA GLY A 21 19.83 8.29 0.60
C GLY A 21 18.72 8.63 1.60
N ASP A 22 17.50 8.12 1.43
CA ASP A 22 16.48 8.15 2.48
C ASP A 22 16.68 7.01 3.50
N ASP A 23 16.13 7.18 4.71
CA ASP A 23 16.16 6.17 5.78
C ASP A 23 14.77 5.50 5.92
N PRO A 24 14.52 4.33 5.30
CA PRO A 24 13.25 3.62 5.44
C PRO A 24 13.08 3.05 6.86
N PRO A 25 11.84 2.96 7.37
CA PRO A 25 11.57 2.36 8.67
C PRO A 25 11.82 0.85 8.66
N GLU A 26 12.35 0.35 9.77
CA GLU A 26 12.52 -1.08 10.02
C GLU A 26 11.34 -1.63 10.83
N TYR A 27 10.90 -2.84 10.47
CA TYR A 27 9.84 -3.55 11.18
C TYR A 27 10.38 -4.86 11.72
N ARG A 28 10.13 -5.12 13.01
CA ARG A 28 10.60 -6.35 13.66
C ARG A 28 10.07 -7.59 12.95
N GLY A 29 10.98 -8.43 12.47
CA GLY A 29 10.65 -9.69 11.80
C GLY A 29 10.33 -9.54 10.31
N ALA A 30 10.34 -8.32 9.77
CA ALA A 30 10.33 -8.08 8.34
C ALA A 30 11.76 -8.11 7.78
N PRO A 31 11.95 -8.48 6.50
CA PRO A 31 13.25 -8.35 5.85
C PRO A 31 13.66 -6.88 5.75
N THR A 32 14.96 -6.61 5.92
CA THR A 32 15.57 -5.31 5.62
C THR A 32 16.06 -5.33 4.17
N PRO A 33 15.48 -4.52 3.27
CA PRO A 33 15.94 -4.49 1.89
C PRO A 33 17.31 -3.82 1.75
N GLU A 34 18.21 -4.42 0.99
CA GLU A 34 19.55 -3.88 0.68
C GLU A 34 19.58 -3.34 -0.76
N THR A 35 18.61 -2.49 -1.11
CA THR A 35 18.40 -1.98 -2.49
C THR A 35 18.18 -0.48 -2.49
N ASP A 36 18.36 0.15 -3.65
CA ASP A 36 18.28 1.60 -3.85
C ASP A 36 16.90 2.22 -3.57
N PHE A 37 15.82 1.47 -3.85
CA PHE A 37 14.45 1.93 -3.63
C PHE A 37 13.71 0.99 -2.69
N VAL A 38 13.00 1.53 -1.71
CA VAL A 38 12.26 0.74 -0.73
C VAL A 38 10.81 1.21 -0.65
N TRP A 39 9.88 0.36 -1.05
CA TRP A 39 8.46 0.61 -0.90
C TRP A 39 7.96 0.09 0.45
N VAL A 40 7.28 0.97 1.20
CA VAL A 40 6.65 0.66 2.48
C VAL A 40 5.19 1.09 2.45
N CYS A 41 4.28 0.13 2.64
CA CYS A 41 2.85 0.36 2.77
C CYS A 41 2.25 -0.76 3.59
N ASP A 42 1.24 -0.46 4.40
CA ASP A 42 0.43 -1.48 5.04
C ASP A 42 -0.28 -2.33 3.98
N ALA A 43 -0.63 -3.56 4.36
CA ALA A 43 -1.60 -4.37 3.64
C ALA A 43 -2.93 -4.39 4.40
N ILE A 44 -4.02 -4.44 3.65
CA ILE A 44 -5.38 -4.49 4.18
C ILE A 44 -5.91 -5.90 3.95
N THR A 45 -6.44 -6.51 5.01
CA THR A 45 -7.07 -7.82 4.96
C THR A 45 -8.50 -7.75 5.48
N PRO A 46 -9.52 -8.18 4.69
CA PRO A 46 -10.89 -8.23 5.15
C PRO A 46 -11.10 -9.37 6.16
N VAL A 47 -11.91 -9.11 7.18
CA VAL A 47 -12.19 -10.07 8.26
C VAL A 47 -13.68 -10.18 8.54
N GLY A 48 -14.14 -11.35 8.98
CA GLY A 48 -15.56 -11.55 9.33
C GLY A 48 -15.96 -10.88 10.65
N THR A 49 -15.02 -10.77 11.60
CA THR A 49 -15.26 -10.25 12.95
C THR A 49 -14.05 -9.49 13.47
N GLY A 50 -14.27 -8.49 14.33
CA GLY A 50 -13.22 -7.59 14.81
C GLY A 50 -12.80 -6.58 13.74
N GLY A 51 -11.60 -6.03 13.86
CA GLY A 51 -11.07 -5.02 12.94
C GLY A 51 -11.79 -3.67 12.99
N VAL A 52 -11.50 -2.84 12.01
CA VAL A 52 -12.10 -1.51 11.80
C VAL A 52 -13.12 -1.62 10.68
N VAL A 53 -14.27 -0.96 10.82
CA VAL A 53 -15.29 -0.89 9.76
C VAL A 53 -14.91 0.21 8.77
N GLN A 54 -14.93 -0.12 7.48
CA GLN A 54 -14.84 0.79 6.35
C GLN A 54 -16.15 0.72 5.56
N GLU A 55 -16.59 1.85 5.02
CA GLU A 55 -17.72 1.89 4.10
C GLU A 55 -17.18 2.03 2.68
N ILE A 56 -17.54 1.09 1.81
CA ILE A 56 -17.12 1.05 0.41
C ILE A 56 -18.38 0.76 -0.39
N ASP A 57 -18.77 1.59 -1.35
CA ASP A 57 -20.01 1.41 -2.15
C ASP A 57 -21.28 1.12 -1.32
N GLY A 58 -21.38 1.74 -0.14
CA GLY A 58 -22.50 1.53 0.78
C GLY A 58 -22.55 0.14 1.44
N ARG A 59 -21.50 -0.68 1.31
CA ARG A 59 -21.30 -1.92 2.08
C ARG A 59 -20.28 -1.71 3.19
N GLU A 60 -20.62 -2.20 4.39
CA GLU A 60 -19.66 -2.28 5.49
C GLU A 60 -18.67 -3.42 5.25
N VAL A 61 -17.38 -3.11 5.36
CA VAL A 61 -16.29 -4.07 5.29
C VAL A 61 -15.46 -3.94 6.55
N ARG A 62 -15.26 -5.03 7.27
CA ARG A 62 -14.33 -5.05 8.41
C ARG A 62 -12.94 -5.40 7.91
N VAL A 63 -11.96 -4.59 8.30
CA VAL A 63 -10.57 -4.75 7.87
C VAL A 63 -9.62 -4.73 9.04
N ILE A 64 -8.49 -5.42 8.89
CA ILE A 64 -7.31 -5.23 9.73
C ILE A 64 -6.15 -4.74 8.86
N PHE A 65 -5.25 -3.98 9.47
CA PHE A 65 -4.00 -3.57 8.87
C PHE A 65 -2.90 -4.53 9.33
N GLU A 66 -2.21 -5.10 8.36
CA GLU A 66 -1.03 -5.93 8.60
C GLU A 66 0.21 -5.06 8.62
N GLN A 67 1.15 -5.37 9.50
CA GLN A 67 2.41 -4.62 9.57
C GLN A 67 3.09 -4.61 8.20
N PRO A 68 3.69 -3.48 7.78
CA PRO A 68 4.37 -3.39 6.49
C PRO A 68 5.50 -4.41 6.40
N ALA A 69 5.61 -5.03 5.23
CA ALA A 69 6.82 -5.70 4.80
C ALA A 69 7.52 -4.79 3.78
N PRO A 70 8.64 -4.13 4.15
CA PRO A 70 9.41 -3.33 3.21
C PRO A 70 9.83 -4.16 2.00
N ARG A 71 9.66 -3.61 0.79
CA ARG A 71 10.02 -4.26 -0.47
C ARG A 71 11.07 -3.45 -1.21
N GLY A 72 12.19 -4.10 -1.51
CA GLY A 72 13.32 -3.50 -2.20
C GLY A 72 13.26 -3.63 -3.71
N PHE A 73 13.77 -2.62 -4.41
CA PHE A 73 13.88 -2.55 -5.86
C PHE A 73 15.15 -1.80 -6.27
N ASP A 74 15.78 -2.23 -7.36
CA ASP A 74 16.98 -1.57 -7.91
C ASP A 74 16.64 -0.47 -8.93
N ASP A 75 15.38 -0.38 -9.38
CA ASP A 75 14.92 0.59 -10.37
C ASP A 75 13.70 1.37 -9.86
N ARG A 76 13.74 2.70 -10.04
CA ARG A 76 12.67 3.61 -9.59
C ARG A 76 11.34 3.33 -10.27
N GLY A 77 11.35 3.07 -11.58
CA GLY A 77 10.13 2.80 -12.35
C GLY A 77 9.47 1.52 -11.87
N ARG A 78 10.26 0.44 -11.72
CA ARG A 78 9.81 -0.84 -11.17
C ARG A 78 9.26 -0.70 -9.75
N ALA A 79 9.87 0.14 -8.93
CA ALA A 79 9.38 0.39 -7.58
C ALA A 79 8.02 1.11 -7.57
N ILE A 80 7.83 2.09 -8.46
CA ILE A 80 6.54 2.77 -8.63
C ILE A 80 5.48 1.82 -9.18
N ASP A 81 5.80 1.01 -10.19
CA ASP A 81 4.87 0.01 -10.75
C ASP A 81 4.43 -0.99 -9.66
N ALA A 82 5.38 -1.48 -8.85
CA ALA A 82 5.07 -2.42 -7.77
C ALA A 82 4.24 -1.76 -6.64
N ALA A 83 4.47 -0.48 -6.36
CA ALA A 83 3.66 0.29 -5.42
C ALA A 83 2.22 0.47 -5.95
N HIS A 84 2.09 0.77 -7.24
CA HIS A 84 0.80 0.85 -7.93
C HIS A 84 0.03 -0.46 -7.83
N ASP A 85 0.64 -1.56 -8.26
CA ASP A 85 0.03 -2.89 -8.25
C ASP A 85 -0.39 -3.29 -6.82
N HIS A 86 0.44 -2.99 -5.82
CA HIS A 86 0.10 -3.25 -4.42
C HIS A 86 -1.17 -2.53 -3.99
N LEU A 87 -1.29 -1.23 -4.29
CA LEU A 87 -2.44 -0.41 -3.91
C LEU A 87 -3.70 -0.91 -4.59
N VAL A 88 -3.64 -1.21 -5.89
CA VAL A 88 -4.75 -1.79 -6.65
C VAL A 88 -5.18 -3.13 -6.05
N GLU A 89 -4.22 -4.00 -5.69
CA GLU A 89 -4.51 -5.27 -5.04
C GLU A 89 -5.22 -5.07 -3.69
N GLN A 90 -4.82 -4.07 -2.90
CA GLN A 90 -5.48 -3.79 -1.61
C GLN A 90 -6.95 -3.39 -1.81
N PHE A 91 -7.28 -2.57 -2.81
CA PHE A 91 -8.67 -2.24 -3.12
C PHE A 91 -9.44 -3.44 -3.68
N ALA A 92 -8.81 -4.27 -4.51
CA ALA A 92 -9.42 -5.49 -5.03
C ALA A 92 -9.81 -6.49 -3.92
N ARG A 93 -8.99 -6.60 -2.86
CA ARG A 93 -9.33 -7.39 -1.66
C ARG A 93 -10.58 -6.88 -0.94
N LEU A 94 -10.89 -5.59 -1.09
CA LEU A 94 -12.09 -4.94 -0.60
C LEU A 94 -13.23 -4.98 -1.62
N GLY A 95 -13.14 -5.82 -2.66
CA GLY A 95 -14.19 -6.02 -3.66
C GLY A 95 -14.35 -4.86 -4.65
N VAL A 96 -13.39 -3.94 -4.70
CA VAL A 96 -13.36 -2.86 -5.69
C VAL A 96 -12.80 -3.40 -7.00
N ASP A 97 -13.35 -2.96 -8.14
CA ASP A 97 -12.76 -3.26 -9.45
C ASP A 97 -11.34 -2.67 -9.54
N PRO A 98 -10.31 -3.46 -9.87
CA PRO A 98 -8.94 -2.98 -10.03
C PRO A 98 -8.80 -1.73 -10.91
N ASP A 99 -9.62 -1.61 -11.96
CA ASP A 99 -9.58 -0.49 -12.90
C ASP A 99 -10.30 0.77 -12.38
N ALA A 100 -11.03 0.66 -11.27
CA ALA A 100 -11.77 1.77 -10.67
C ALA A 100 -10.96 2.54 -9.62
N ALA A 101 -9.90 1.94 -9.07
CA ALA A 101 -8.99 2.62 -8.16
C ALA A 101 -8.04 3.55 -8.95
N THR A 102 -7.85 4.77 -8.46
CA THR A 102 -6.87 5.70 -9.02
C THR A 102 -5.62 5.72 -8.15
N VAL A 103 -4.45 5.58 -8.76
CA VAL A 103 -3.16 5.69 -8.05
C VAL A 103 -2.44 6.95 -8.51
N SER A 104 -1.90 7.71 -7.56
CA SER A 104 -1.16 8.96 -7.80
C SER A 104 0.17 8.97 -7.06
N VAL A 105 1.21 9.46 -7.73
CA VAL A 105 2.52 9.73 -7.12
C VAL A 105 2.56 11.20 -6.71
N LEU A 106 2.89 11.45 -5.45
CA LEU A 106 2.92 12.76 -4.81
C LEU A 106 4.36 13.02 -4.33
N ASP A 107 4.90 14.19 -4.67
CA ASP A 107 6.19 14.70 -4.18
C ASP A 107 6.04 15.42 -2.82
#